data_AF-A0A7W3WSW2-F1
#
_entry.id   AF-A0A7W3WSW2-F1
#
_cell.length_a   1.000
_cell.length_b   1.000
_cell.length_c   1.000
_cell.angle_alpha   90.00
_cell.angle_beta   90.00
_cell.angle_gamma   90.00
#
_symmetry.space_group_name_H-M   'P 1'
#
loop_
_entity.id
_entity.type
_entity.pdbx_description
1 polymer ?
#
loop_
_entity_poly.entity_id
_entity_poly.type
_entity_poly.pdbx_seq_one_letter_code
_entity_poly.pdbx_strand_id
1 'polypeptide(L)'
;MERRDVLRLTAGAAGGVGAVTLAPLAFAAPPGQDAETRSLRGELPPGAPDFVYLPVQVPRGVRELTVAYRYDRPEVPPGTPGNALDIGVLDERGTGSDAFRGWSGGFRDTFTISAERATPGYLPGPVGAGTWHVVLGPYTVAPQGLRYEVAVTLRYGRRGRTPEPVYPPERARGRGRAWYRGDCHLHTVHSDGQRTPAEVAEAARAAGLDFIVSTEHNTTSAHAAWQGLWGEDLLILCGEEVTTRNGHYLALGTDPGTFVDWRYRARDEAFHRHAARVRRAGGLVVPAHP
;
A
#
# COMPACT_ATOMS: atom_id res chain seq x y z
N MET A 1 -5.42 -5.10 31.83
CA MET A 1 -5.74 -3.70 32.15
C MET A 1 -5.83 -2.95 30.84
N GLU A 2 -7.04 -2.80 30.29
CA GLU A 2 -7.26 -2.00 29.09
C GLU A 2 -7.20 -0.52 29.46
N ARG A 3 -6.16 0.19 29.03
CA ARG A 3 -6.14 1.66 29.09
C ARG A 3 -6.97 2.18 27.92
N ARG A 4 -8.11 2.80 28.22
CA ARG A 4 -8.92 3.56 27.28
C ARG A 4 -8.29 4.94 27.08
N ASP A 5 -7.42 5.09 26.09
CA ASP A 5 -6.94 6.40 25.67
C ASP A 5 -7.83 6.90 24.52
N VAL A 6 -8.82 7.74 24.86
CA VAL A 6 -9.68 8.42 23.87
C VAL A 6 -8.97 9.71 23.45
N LEU A 7 -8.24 9.68 22.34
CA LEU A 7 -7.71 10.89 21.71
C LEU A 7 -8.80 11.52 20.83
N ARG A 8 -9.29 12.71 21.23
CA ARG A 8 -10.07 13.59 20.36
C ARG A 8 -9.11 14.42 19.51
N LEU A 9 -8.99 14.09 18.23
CA LEU A 9 -8.32 14.95 17.25
C LEU A 9 -9.25 16.09 16.84
N THR A 10 -8.89 17.33 17.14
CA THR A 10 -9.49 18.51 16.50
C THR A 10 -8.65 18.86 15.27
N ALA A 11 -9.13 18.49 14.08
CA ALA A 11 -8.50 18.89 12.82
C ALA A 11 -9.16 20.18 12.31
N GLY A 12 -8.37 21.25 12.20
CA GLY A 12 -8.77 22.44 11.43
C GLY A 12 -8.65 22.14 9.94
N ALA A 13 -9.67 22.49 9.17
CA ALA A 13 -9.69 22.35 7.71
C ALA A 13 -8.69 23.32 7.06
N ALA A 14 -7.41 22.98 7.06
CA ALA A 14 -6.42 23.56 6.16
C ALA A 14 -6.32 22.59 4.99
N GLY A 15 -6.64 23.04 3.79
CA GLY A 15 -6.93 22.12 2.70
C GLY A 15 -5.79 21.17 2.33
N GLY A 16 -4.55 21.37 2.83
CA GLY A 16 -3.26 20.64 2.64
C GLY A 16 -3.37 19.12 2.60
N VAL A 17 -2.36 18.36 2.13
CA VAL A 17 -2.19 17.03 2.73
C VAL A 17 -1.93 17.23 4.22
N GLY A 18 -2.95 16.94 5.01
CA GLY A 18 -2.86 16.94 6.45
C GLY A 18 -2.41 15.56 6.92
N ALA A 19 -1.47 15.52 7.86
CA ALA A 19 -1.18 14.32 8.61
C ALA A 19 -1.07 14.59 10.10
N VAL A 20 -1.49 13.63 10.92
CA VAL A 20 -1.29 13.68 12.38
C VAL A 20 -0.69 12.38 12.87
N THR A 21 0.22 12.47 13.84
CA THR A 21 0.85 11.33 14.50
C THR A 21 0.22 11.11 15.88
N LEU A 22 -0.23 9.88 16.15
CA LEU A 22 -0.80 9.46 17.43
C LEU A 22 0.28 9.17 18.48
N ALA A 23 -0.14 8.95 19.73
CA ALA A 23 0.72 8.40 20.77
C ALA A 23 1.24 7.00 20.36
N PRO A 24 2.50 6.67 20.69
CA PRO A 24 3.11 5.41 20.26
C PRO A 24 2.51 4.19 20.97
N LEU A 25 2.30 3.12 20.21
CA LEU A 25 2.01 1.79 20.72
C LEU A 25 3.33 1.09 21.07
N ALA A 26 3.70 1.15 22.35
CA ALA A 26 4.93 0.57 22.87
C ALA A 26 4.80 -0.94 23.09
N PHE A 27 5.77 -1.75 22.64
CA PHE A 27 5.89 -3.17 22.97
C PHE A 27 7.09 -3.40 23.89
N ALA A 28 6.97 -4.33 24.82
CA ALA A 28 8.03 -4.68 25.74
C ALA A 28 8.17 -6.19 25.74
N ALA A 29 9.00 -6.74 24.84
CA ALA A 29 9.18 -8.17 24.69
C ALA A 29 9.71 -8.78 26.01
N PRO A 30 8.90 -9.55 26.77
CA PRO A 30 9.39 -10.21 27.96
C PRO A 30 10.14 -11.50 27.57
N PRO A 31 11.11 -11.96 28.38
CA PRO A 31 11.76 -13.25 28.14
C PRO A 31 10.74 -14.38 28.10
N GLY A 32 10.70 -15.14 27.00
CA GLY A 32 9.87 -16.35 26.87
C GLY A 32 8.48 -16.19 26.26
N GLN A 33 8.09 -15.02 25.74
CA GLN A 33 6.88 -14.89 24.91
C GLN A 33 7.20 -15.04 23.41
N ASP A 34 6.40 -15.86 22.72
CA ASP A 34 6.51 -16.06 21.26
C ASP A 34 5.78 -14.99 20.44
N ALA A 35 4.79 -14.32 21.04
CA ALA A 35 4.06 -13.22 20.42
C ALA A 35 3.44 -12.29 21.47
N GLU A 36 3.28 -11.01 21.10
CA GLU A 36 2.59 -9.98 21.87
C GLU A 36 1.60 -9.26 20.95
N THR A 37 0.37 -9.01 21.42
CA THR A 37 -0.64 -8.22 20.70
C THR A 37 -1.03 -7.02 21.54
N ARG A 38 -1.10 -5.84 20.90
CA ARG A 38 -1.64 -4.62 21.49
C ARG A 38 -2.63 -3.96 20.55
N SER A 39 -3.66 -3.37 21.11
CA SER A 39 -4.70 -2.68 20.35
C SER A 39 -4.84 -1.23 20.79
N LEU A 40 -5.22 -0.38 19.85
CA LEU A 40 -5.59 1.01 20.07
C LEU A 40 -6.96 1.26 19.43
N ARG A 41 -7.80 2.04 20.11
CA ARG A 41 -9.09 2.52 19.59
C ARG A 41 -9.04 4.02 19.42
N GLY A 42 -9.74 4.54 18.42
CA GLY A 42 -9.80 5.97 18.16
C GLY A 42 -11.07 6.36 17.41
N GLU A 43 -11.22 7.68 17.24
CA GLU A 43 -12.31 8.27 16.49
C GLU A 43 -11.76 9.40 15.61
N LEU A 44 -12.18 9.43 14.35
CA LEU A 44 -11.84 10.47 13.39
C LEU A 44 -13.08 11.32 13.11
N PRO A 45 -13.02 12.65 13.28
CA PRO A 45 -14.14 13.53 12.95
C PRO A 45 -14.26 13.73 11.43
N PRO A 46 -15.41 14.21 10.93
CA PRO A 46 -15.51 14.76 9.58
C PRO A 46 -14.41 15.80 9.33
N GLY A 47 -13.78 15.74 8.16
CA GLY A 47 -12.64 16.62 7.84
C GLY A 47 -11.32 16.21 8.49
N ALA A 48 -11.22 14.96 8.97
CA ALA A 48 -9.96 14.40 9.45
C ALA A 48 -8.81 14.56 8.41
N PRO A 49 -7.54 14.57 8.87
CA PRO A 49 -6.39 14.65 7.98
C PRO A 49 -6.35 13.47 7.00
N ASP A 50 -5.68 13.65 5.86
CA ASP A 50 -5.57 12.62 4.82
C ASP A 50 -4.91 11.33 5.31
N PHE A 51 -3.95 11.47 6.24
CA PHE A 51 -3.20 10.37 6.83
C PHE A 51 -3.09 10.54 8.35
N VAL A 52 -3.33 9.46 9.09
CA VAL A 52 -3.08 9.39 10.53
C VAL A 52 -2.03 8.31 10.77
N TYR A 53 -0.89 8.71 11.32
CA TYR A 53 0.21 7.81 11.64
C TYR A 53 0.06 7.28 13.06
N LEU A 54 0.02 5.96 13.21
CA LEU A 54 0.13 5.26 14.48
C LEU A 54 1.55 4.72 14.63
N PRO A 55 2.41 5.36 15.45
CA PRO A 55 3.74 4.83 15.71
C PRO A 55 3.66 3.53 16.50
N VAL A 56 4.43 2.53 16.08
CA VAL A 56 4.56 1.23 16.74
C VAL A 56 6.02 1.04 17.11
N GLN A 57 6.33 0.95 18.40
CA GLN A 57 7.70 0.72 18.86
C GLN A 57 8.00 -0.78 18.81
N VAL A 58 8.68 -1.19 17.75
CA VAL A 58 9.05 -2.57 17.48
C VAL A 58 10.39 -2.87 18.17
N PRO A 59 10.45 -3.77 19.18
CA PRO A 59 11.70 -4.15 19.82
C PRO A 59 12.54 -5.07 18.91
N ARG A 60 13.78 -5.35 19.32
CA ARG A 60 14.61 -6.36 18.66
C ARG A 60 14.01 -7.76 18.77
N GLY A 61 14.33 -8.62 17.81
CA GLY A 61 13.94 -10.04 17.83
C GLY A 61 12.56 -10.34 17.26
N VAL A 62 11.89 -9.36 16.64
CA VAL A 62 10.64 -9.57 15.92
C VAL A 62 10.93 -10.24 14.56
N ARG A 63 10.23 -11.33 14.27
CA ARG A 63 10.32 -12.05 12.99
C ARG A 63 9.15 -11.75 12.05
N GLU A 64 8.02 -11.32 12.61
CA GLU A 64 6.78 -11.06 11.87
C GLU A 64 5.96 -9.96 12.56
N LEU A 65 5.43 -9.03 11.76
CA LEU A 65 4.50 -7.97 12.14
C LEU A 65 3.17 -8.25 11.46
N THR A 66 2.10 -8.42 12.25
CA THR A 66 0.72 -8.51 11.74
C THR A 66 -0.08 -7.32 12.25
N VAL A 67 -0.82 -6.67 11.38
CA VAL A 67 -1.73 -5.59 11.74
C VAL A 67 -3.11 -5.94 11.22
N ALA A 68 -4.11 -5.73 12.06
CA ALA A 68 -5.52 -5.81 11.69
C ALA A 68 -6.22 -4.53 12.15
N TYR A 69 -7.22 -4.08 11.42
CA TYR A 69 -8.05 -2.96 11.84
C TYR A 69 -9.52 -3.21 11.53
N ARG A 70 -10.38 -2.54 12.29
CA ARG A 70 -11.83 -2.54 12.10
C ARG A 70 -12.33 -1.13 12.31
N TYR A 71 -13.39 -0.76 11.62
CA TYR A 71 -14.06 0.52 11.81
C TYR A 71 -15.56 0.38 11.56
N ASP A 72 -16.34 1.30 12.10
CA ASP A 72 -17.79 1.28 11.94
C ASP A 72 -18.21 1.69 10.52
N ARG A 73 -19.22 1.00 10.00
CA ARG A 73 -19.86 1.28 8.70
C ARG A 73 -21.35 1.53 8.91
N PRO A 74 -21.69 2.68 9.53
CA PRO A 74 -23.08 3.01 9.83
C PRO A 74 -23.89 3.22 8.54
N GLU A 75 -25.18 2.93 8.59
CA GLU A 75 -26.10 3.40 7.55
C GLU A 75 -26.14 4.92 7.55
N VAL A 76 -26.14 5.51 6.36
CA VAL A 76 -26.18 6.96 6.15
C VAL A 76 -27.29 7.30 5.16
N PRO A 77 -27.90 8.50 5.24
CA PRO A 77 -28.92 8.90 4.29
C PRO A 77 -28.41 8.86 2.84
N PRO A 78 -29.28 8.59 1.85
CA PRO A 78 -28.91 8.63 0.44
C PRO A 78 -28.17 9.92 0.07
N GLY A 79 -27.06 9.80 -0.66
CA GLY A 79 -26.20 10.93 -1.03
C GLY A 79 -25.19 11.37 0.02
N THR A 80 -25.21 10.80 1.23
CA THR A 80 -24.19 11.04 2.25
C THR A 80 -23.08 9.98 2.14
N PRO A 81 -21.79 10.36 2.10
CA PRO A 81 -20.70 9.39 2.16
C PRO A 81 -20.70 8.61 3.48
N GLY A 82 -20.56 7.29 3.38
CA GLY A 82 -20.29 6.43 4.54
C GLY A 82 -18.83 6.50 4.99
N ASN A 83 -18.47 5.67 5.96
CA ASN A 83 -17.08 5.54 6.41
C ASN A 83 -16.26 4.64 5.47
N ALA A 84 -15.09 5.11 5.06
CA ALA A 84 -14.07 4.33 4.37
C ALA A 84 -12.70 4.72 4.94
N LEU A 85 -11.96 3.73 5.41
CA LEU A 85 -10.65 3.92 6.05
C LEU A 85 -9.66 3.00 5.37
N ASP A 86 -8.62 3.57 4.79
CA ASP A 86 -7.53 2.82 4.18
C ASP A 86 -6.45 2.46 5.19
N ILE A 87 -5.65 1.42 4.91
CA ILE A 87 -4.51 1.03 5.75
C ILE A 87 -3.23 0.74 4.95
N GLY A 88 -2.09 1.12 5.54
CA GLY A 88 -0.75 0.76 5.07
C GLY A 88 0.29 0.83 6.17
N VAL A 89 1.56 0.72 5.80
CA VAL A 89 2.66 0.75 6.78
C VAL A 89 3.96 1.29 6.22
N LEU A 90 4.68 2.03 7.07
CA LEU A 90 6.03 2.50 6.87
C LEU A 90 6.92 1.87 7.95
N ASP A 91 8.16 1.51 7.60
CA ASP A 91 9.10 0.87 8.52
C ASP A 91 9.86 1.86 9.41
N GLU A 92 10.88 1.34 10.12
CA GLU A 92 11.69 2.11 11.06
C GLU A 92 12.47 3.27 10.43
N ARG A 93 12.52 3.40 9.10
CA ARG A 93 13.20 4.51 8.41
C ARG A 93 12.42 5.82 8.50
N GLY A 94 11.15 5.78 8.91
CA GLY A 94 10.35 6.96 9.24
C GLY A 94 9.07 7.08 8.42
N THR A 95 8.68 8.31 8.09
CA THR A 95 7.44 8.60 7.35
C THR A 95 7.64 8.95 5.87
N GLY A 96 8.90 8.96 5.40
CA GLY A 96 9.29 9.19 4.01
C GLY A 96 8.90 8.04 3.07
N SER A 97 9.03 8.27 1.76
CA SER A 97 8.69 7.27 0.74
C SER A 97 9.65 6.08 0.74
N ASP A 98 10.88 6.27 1.21
CA ASP A 98 11.88 5.22 1.36
C ASP A 98 11.46 4.19 2.42
N ALA A 99 10.76 4.61 3.46
CA ALA A 99 10.22 3.75 4.51
C ALA A 99 9.01 2.91 4.08
N PHE A 100 8.49 3.07 2.86
CA PHE A 100 7.27 2.38 2.43
C PHE A 100 7.39 0.85 2.46
N ARG A 101 6.38 0.18 3.03
CA ARG A 101 6.31 -1.29 3.11
C ARG A 101 5.03 -1.89 2.55
N GLY A 102 4.03 -1.08 2.22
CA GLY A 102 2.82 -1.56 1.57
C GLY A 102 1.58 -0.74 1.89
N TRP A 103 0.56 -0.97 1.07
CA TRP A 103 -0.71 -0.28 1.10
C TRP A 103 -1.82 -1.27 0.69
N SER A 104 -2.91 -1.32 1.47
CA SER A 104 -4.10 -2.11 1.11
C SER A 104 -5.20 -1.26 0.50
N GLY A 105 -5.15 0.07 0.63
CA GLY A 105 -6.36 0.89 0.54
C GLY A 105 -7.40 0.38 1.54
N GLY A 106 -8.65 0.36 1.12
CA GLY A 106 -9.78 -0.24 1.85
C GLY A 106 -10.05 -1.72 1.52
N PHE A 107 -9.21 -2.37 0.69
CA PHE A 107 -9.50 -3.72 0.18
C PHE A 107 -9.27 -4.84 1.22
N ARG A 108 -8.42 -4.60 2.22
CA ARG A 108 -8.12 -5.57 3.28
C ARG A 108 -8.34 -4.97 4.65
N ASP A 109 -8.64 -5.82 5.62
CA ASP A 109 -8.73 -5.49 7.04
C ASP A 109 -7.51 -5.99 7.85
N THR A 110 -6.62 -6.77 7.22
CA THR A 110 -5.40 -7.28 7.84
C THR A 110 -4.25 -7.47 6.85
N PHE A 111 -3.03 -7.31 7.34
CA PHE A 111 -1.80 -7.66 6.63
C PHE A 111 -0.73 -8.21 7.56
N THR A 112 0.21 -8.94 6.99
CA THR A 112 1.37 -9.51 7.69
C THR A 112 2.64 -9.28 6.88
N ILE A 113 3.73 -8.95 7.56
CA ILE A 113 5.07 -8.76 6.98
C ILE A 113 6.08 -9.57 7.78
N SER A 114 6.92 -10.31 7.06
CA SER A 114 8.08 -11.02 7.60
C SER A 114 9.24 -10.91 6.61
N ALA A 115 10.43 -11.35 7.01
CA ALA A 115 11.58 -11.41 6.11
C ALA A 115 11.29 -12.17 4.82
N GLU A 116 10.55 -13.29 4.91
CA GLU A 116 10.39 -14.25 3.81
C GLU A 116 9.17 -13.98 2.94
N ARG A 117 8.09 -13.45 3.54
CA ARG A 117 6.79 -13.26 2.91
C ARG A 117 6.08 -12.04 3.44
N ALA A 118 5.17 -11.50 2.63
CA ALA A 118 4.21 -10.50 3.05
C ALA A 118 2.85 -10.76 2.39
N THR A 119 1.78 -10.21 2.97
CA THR A 119 0.46 -10.15 2.33
C THR A 119 0.55 -9.40 0.99
N PRO A 120 -0.16 -9.84 -0.08
CA PRO A 120 -0.27 -9.05 -1.31
C PRO A 120 -0.67 -7.60 -1.02
N GLY A 121 0.01 -6.65 -1.68
CA GLY A 121 -0.02 -5.22 -1.35
C GLY A 121 1.16 -4.74 -0.51
N TYR A 122 1.91 -5.66 0.11
CA TYR A 122 3.04 -5.38 0.99
C TYR A 122 4.33 -6.04 0.51
N LEU A 123 5.45 -5.40 0.82
CA LEU A 123 6.78 -5.86 0.47
C LEU A 123 7.31 -6.80 1.57
N PRO A 124 7.80 -8.01 1.23
CA PRO A 124 8.53 -8.85 2.18
C PRO A 124 9.84 -8.19 2.58
N GLY A 125 10.36 -8.60 3.73
CA GLY A 125 11.61 -8.09 4.24
C GLY A 125 11.65 -7.98 5.77
N PRO A 126 12.84 -7.70 6.30
CA PRO A 126 13.09 -7.71 7.73
C PRO A 126 12.12 -6.83 8.52
N VAL A 127 11.69 -7.30 9.69
CA VAL A 127 11.04 -6.43 10.67
C VAL A 127 12.14 -5.87 11.57
N GLY A 128 12.64 -4.68 11.22
CA GLY A 128 13.68 -3.97 11.96
C GLY A 128 13.18 -3.43 13.30
N ALA A 129 14.08 -3.36 14.29
CA ALA A 129 13.76 -2.70 15.54
C ALA A 129 13.75 -1.18 15.34
N GLY A 130 12.76 -0.50 15.93
CA GLY A 130 12.58 0.94 15.78
C GLY A 130 11.11 1.32 15.74
N THR A 131 10.84 2.55 15.31
CA THR A 131 9.47 3.07 15.22
C THR A 131 8.91 2.87 13.82
N TRP A 132 8.05 1.86 13.69
CA TRP A 132 7.23 1.67 12.49
C TRP A 132 6.01 2.59 12.55
N HIS A 133 5.39 2.87 11.42
CA HIS A 133 4.18 3.69 11.35
C HIS A 133 3.09 2.95 10.60
N VAL A 134 2.05 2.49 11.31
CA VAL A 134 0.81 2.09 10.66
C VAL A 134 0.14 3.36 10.15
N VAL A 135 -0.20 3.38 8.87
CA VAL A 135 -0.81 4.54 8.20
C VAL A 135 -2.30 4.26 8.06
N LEU A 136 -3.13 5.11 8.64
CA LEU A 136 -4.58 5.12 8.43
C LEU A 136 -4.93 6.25 7.46
N GLY A 137 -5.63 5.94 6.37
CA GLY A 137 -6.04 6.93 5.38
C GLY A 137 -7.56 7.08 5.35
N PRO A 138 -8.19 7.97 6.15
CA PRO A 138 -9.64 8.17 6.07
C PRO A 138 -10.03 8.71 4.68
N TYR A 139 -10.63 7.87 3.86
CA TYR A 139 -11.05 8.21 2.51
C TYR A 139 -12.36 9.00 2.55
N THR A 140 -13.33 8.52 3.34
CA THR A 140 -14.56 9.24 3.68
C THR A 140 -14.89 9.05 5.14
N VAL A 141 -15.43 10.10 5.77
CA VAL A 141 -15.89 10.09 7.16
C VAL A 141 -17.32 10.61 7.19
N ALA A 142 -18.24 9.78 7.69
CA ALA A 142 -19.64 10.10 7.84
C ALA A 142 -19.84 11.21 8.90
N PRO A 143 -20.95 11.97 8.87
CA PRO A 143 -21.18 13.11 9.79
C PRO A 143 -21.02 12.79 11.28
N GLN A 144 -21.34 11.56 11.69
CA GLN A 144 -21.20 11.05 13.06
C GLN A 144 -19.75 10.70 13.46
N GLY A 145 -18.80 10.81 12.54
CA GLY A 145 -17.41 10.38 12.74
C GLY A 145 -17.17 8.91 12.37
N LEU A 146 -15.90 8.53 12.42
CA LEU A 146 -15.42 7.19 12.11
C LEU A 146 -14.69 6.63 13.33
N ARG A 147 -15.26 5.60 13.96
CA ARG A 147 -14.64 4.91 15.09
C ARG A 147 -13.87 3.70 14.57
N TYR A 148 -12.65 3.53 15.03
CA TYR A 148 -11.77 2.46 14.59
C TYR A 148 -11.04 1.78 15.75
N GLU A 149 -10.58 0.57 15.49
CA GLU A 149 -9.69 -0.21 16.33
C GLU A 149 -8.58 -0.78 15.46
N VAL A 150 -7.32 -0.62 15.87
CA VAL A 150 -6.15 -1.24 15.25
C VAL A 150 -5.53 -2.20 16.25
N ALA A 151 -5.33 -3.45 15.85
CA ALA A 151 -4.60 -4.46 16.61
C ALA A 151 -3.27 -4.76 15.90
N VAL A 152 -2.17 -4.64 16.63
CA VAL A 152 -0.82 -4.95 16.17
C VAL A 152 -0.31 -6.15 16.93
N THR A 153 0.15 -7.17 16.21
CA THR A 153 0.75 -8.38 16.77
C THR A 153 2.18 -8.51 16.29
N LEU A 154 3.10 -8.63 17.24
CA LEU A 154 4.51 -8.92 16.98
C LEU A 154 4.76 -10.38 17.34
N ARG A 155 5.36 -11.15 16.42
CA ARG A 155 5.88 -12.48 16.74
C ARG A 155 7.39 -12.42 16.84
N TYR A 156 7.93 -13.07 17.87
CA TYR A 156 9.37 -13.08 18.17
C TYR A 156 10.04 -14.34 17.64
N GLY A 157 11.36 -14.27 17.45
CA GLY A 157 12.19 -15.43 17.17
C GLY A 157 13.24 -15.16 16.11
N ARG A 158 13.79 -16.23 15.55
CA ARG A 158 14.84 -16.14 14.53
C ARG A 158 14.30 -15.45 13.28
N ARG A 159 15.00 -14.41 12.84
CA ARG A 159 14.72 -13.71 11.59
C ARG A 159 15.00 -14.63 10.40
N GLY A 160 14.03 -14.72 9.47
CA GLY A 160 14.18 -15.43 8.20
C GLY A 160 15.06 -14.69 7.19
N ARG A 161 15.22 -15.25 6.00
CA ARG A 161 15.99 -14.65 4.90
C ARG A 161 15.05 -14.06 3.85
N THR A 162 15.27 -12.81 3.48
CA THR A 162 14.55 -12.20 2.34
C THR A 162 15.05 -12.80 1.04
N PRO A 163 14.17 -13.39 0.21
CA PRO A 163 14.53 -13.81 -1.13
C PRO A 163 14.95 -12.60 -1.98
N GLU A 164 15.93 -12.78 -2.85
CA GLU A 164 16.25 -11.78 -3.87
C GLU A 164 15.11 -11.76 -4.90
N PRO A 165 14.47 -10.61 -5.14
CA PRO A 165 13.36 -10.52 -6.07
C PRO A 165 13.84 -10.66 -7.51
N VAL A 166 13.09 -11.44 -8.31
CA VAL A 166 13.28 -11.51 -9.76
C VAL A 166 12.14 -10.76 -10.42
N TYR A 167 12.48 -9.85 -11.33
CA TYR A 167 11.50 -8.98 -11.99
C TYR A 167 11.33 -9.34 -13.47
N PRO A 168 10.17 -8.99 -14.06
CA PRO A 168 9.97 -9.08 -15.50
C PRO A 168 11.01 -8.29 -16.30
N PRO A 169 11.30 -8.71 -17.55
CA PRO A 169 12.19 -7.97 -18.43
C PRO A 169 11.53 -6.67 -18.89
N GLU A 170 12.32 -5.63 -19.09
CA GLU A 170 11.84 -4.32 -19.59
C GLU A 170 11.48 -4.35 -21.09
N ARG A 171 11.96 -5.35 -21.84
CA ARG A 171 11.81 -5.45 -23.30
C ARG A 171 11.72 -6.91 -23.75
N ALA A 172 11.02 -7.14 -24.85
CA ALA A 172 11.01 -8.40 -25.59
C ALA A 172 11.51 -8.19 -27.03
N ARG A 173 11.96 -9.26 -27.71
CA ARG A 173 12.39 -9.18 -29.12
C ARG A 173 11.28 -8.67 -30.04
N GLY A 174 10.03 -9.06 -29.75
CA GLY A 174 8.86 -8.70 -30.55
C GLY A 174 8.92 -9.22 -32.00
N ARG A 175 7.99 -8.72 -32.82
CA ARG A 175 7.85 -9.01 -34.26
C ARG A 175 8.27 -7.82 -35.14
N GLY A 176 9.08 -6.89 -34.60
CA GLY A 176 9.48 -5.66 -35.28
C GLY A 176 8.36 -4.60 -35.33
N ARG A 177 8.31 -3.81 -36.42
CA ARG A 177 7.26 -2.81 -36.66
C ARG A 177 5.95 -3.52 -36.97
N ALA A 178 5.13 -3.72 -35.95
CA ALA A 178 3.85 -4.39 -36.04
C ALA A 178 2.84 -3.73 -35.09
N TRP A 179 1.57 -4.09 -35.24
CA TRP A 179 0.57 -3.81 -34.22
C TRP A 179 0.73 -4.81 -33.08
N TYR A 180 0.75 -4.29 -31.86
CA TYR A 180 0.75 -5.07 -30.63
C TYR A 180 -0.52 -4.78 -29.85
N ARG A 181 -1.15 -5.83 -29.35
CA ARG A 181 -2.30 -5.72 -28.47
C ARG A 181 -1.81 -5.78 -27.03
N GLY A 182 -2.22 -4.83 -26.19
CA GLY A 182 -1.89 -4.91 -24.78
C GLY A 182 -2.90 -4.22 -23.89
N ASP A 183 -2.77 -4.52 -22.60
CA ASP A 183 -3.55 -3.90 -21.54
C ASP A 183 -2.62 -3.11 -20.62
N CYS A 184 -2.87 -1.82 -20.49
CA CYS A 184 -2.02 -0.90 -19.73
C CYS A 184 -2.56 -0.60 -18.34
N HIS A 185 -3.74 -1.11 -17.97
CA HIS A 185 -4.36 -0.74 -16.70
C HIS A 185 -5.11 -1.94 -16.13
N LEU A 186 -4.44 -2.70 -15.26
CA LEU A 186 -5.02 -3.84 -14.57
C LEU A 186 -4.56 -3.95 -13.12
N HIS A 187 -5.35 -4.65 -12.33
CA HIS A 187 -5.12 -4.90 -10.91
C HIS A 187 -5.18 -6.40 -10.62
N THR A 188 -4.34 -6.84 -9.70
CA THR A 188 -4.36 -8.21 -9.18
C THR A 188 -4.77 -8.19 -7.72
N VAL A 189 -4.67 -9.34 -7.05
CA VAL A 189 -4.77 -9.42 -5.59
C VAL A 189 -3.74 -8.55 -4.87
N HIS A 190 -2.77 -7.92 -5.53
CA HIS A 190 -1.83 -7.00 -4.89
C HIS A 190 -2.41 -5.61 -4.62
N SER A 191 -3.52 -5.22 -5.23
CA SER A 191 -4.40 -4.14 -4.75
C SER A 191 -5.82 -4.67 -4.52
N ASP A 192 -6.74 -4.26 -5.38
CA ASP A 192 -8.18 -4.46 -5.31
C ASP A 192 -8.73 -5.39 -6.40
N GLY A 193 -7.84 -5.96 -7.21
CA GLY A 193 -8.17 -7.02 -8.14
C GLY A 193 -8.50 -8.34 -7.43
N GLN A 194 -9.23 -9.20 -8.12
CA GLN A 194 -9.65 -10.51 -7.60
C GLN A 194 -8.79 -11.68 -8.08
N ARG A 195 -8.03 -11.48 -9.17
CA ARG A 195 -7.22 -12.52 -9.80
C ARG A 195 -5.77 -12.42 -9.35
N THR A 196 -5.13 -13.56 -9.19
CA THR A 196 -3.69 -13.68 -8.99
C THR A 196 -2.92 -13.27 -10.25
N PRO A 197 -1.63 -12.89 -10.13
CA PRO A 197 -0.78 -12.67 -11.30
C PRO A 197 -0.80 -13.83 -12.30
N ALA A 198 -0.82 -15.08 -11.83
CA ALA A 198 -0.88 -16.25 -12.69
C ALA A 198 -2.18 -16.31 -13.52
N GLU A 199 -3.33 -16.10 -12.88
CA GLU A 199 -4.64 -16.07 -13.57
C GLU A 199 -4.75 -14.90 -14.54
N VAL A 200 -4.19 -13.73 -14.21
CA VAL A 200 -4.16 -12.58 -15.13
C VAL A 200 -3.25 -12.86 -16.33
N ALA A 201 -2.08 -13.45 -16.12
CA ALA A 201 -1.17 -13.82 -17.22
C ALA A 201 -1.80 -14.88 -18.14
N GLU A 202 -2.51 -15.86 -17.59
CA GLU A 202 -3.28 -16.84 -18.37
C GLU A 202 -4.40 -16.17 -19.17
N ALA A 203 -5.19 -15.31 -18.53
CA ALA A 203 -6.26 -14.57 -19.20
C ALA A 203 -5.74 -13.65 -20.31
N ALA A 204 -4.60 -12.98 -20.09
CA ALA A 204 -3.95 -12.14 -21.10
C ALA A 204 -3.55 -12.94 -22.34
N ARG A 205 -2.95 -14.13 -22.15
CA ARG A 205 -2.62 -15.06 -23.24
C ARG A 205 -3.87 -15.55 -23.97
N ALA A 206 -4.90 -15.97 -23.23
CA ALA A 206 -6.16 -16.42 -23.81
C ALA A 206 -6.86 -15.31 -24.63
N ALA A 207 -6.70 -14.05 -24.21
CA ALA A 207 -7.18 -12.89 -24.95
C ALA A 207 -6.29 -12.49 -26.14
N GLY A 208 -5.14 -13.14 -26.36
CA GLY A 208 -4.19 -12.81 -27.41
C GLY A 208 -3.53 -11.44 -27.21
N LEU A 209 -3.27 -11.05 -25.95
CA LEU A 209 -2.45 -9.88 -25.64
C LEU A 209 -0.97 -10.21 -25.84
N ASP A 210 -0.24 -9.30 -26.47
CA ASP A 210 1.21 -9.35 -26.60
C ASP A 210 1.92 -8.81 -25.35
N PHE A 211 1.28 -7.89 -24.63
CA PHE A 211 1.82 -7.34 -23.40
C PHE A 211 0.73 -6.91 -22.40
N ILE A 212 1.13 -6.85 -21.13
CA ILE A 212 0.36 -6.22 -20.06
C ILE A 212 1.25 -5.32 -19.20
N VAL A 213 0.66 -4.33 -18.53
CA VAL A 213 1.34 -3.52 -17.50
C VAL A 213 0.67 -3.74 -16.16
N SER A 214 1.43 -4.19 -15.16
CA SER A 214 0.94 -4.33 -13.78
C SER A 214 0.84 -2.95 -13.15
N THR A 215 -0.36 -2.50 -12.78
CA THR A 215 -0.61 -1.14 -12.28
C THR A 215 -1.38 -1.16 -10.97
N GLU A 216 -0.87 -1.89 -9.97
CA GLU A 216 -1.50 -1.96 -8.65
C GLU A 216 -1.61 -0.56 -8.01
N HIS A 217 -2.63 -0.35 -7.19
CA HIS A 217 -2.81 0.92 -6.48
C HIS A 217 -1.71 1.13 -5.45
N ASN A 218 -0.90 2.18 -5.65
CA ASN A 218 0.00 2.73 -4.63
C ASN A 218 1.00 1.72 -4.02
N THR A 219 1.39 0.69 -4.76
CA THR A 219 2.31 -0.35 -4.28
C THR A 219 3.08 -1.00 -5.42
N THR A 220 4.35 -1.31 -5.17
CA THR A 220 5.20 -2.08 -6.10
C THR A 220 5.20 -3.57 -5.80
N SER A 221 4.38 -4.03 -4.85
CA SER A 221 4.44 -5.41 -4.34
C SER A 221 4.21 -6.49 -5.40
N ALA A 222 3.50 -6.18 -6.49
CA ALA A 222 3.30 -7.11 -7.59
C ALA A 222 4.52 -7.29 -8.49
N HIS A 223 5.49 -6.36 -8.49
CA HIS A 223 6.57 -6.36 -9.48
C HIS A 223 7.35 -7.68 -9.50
N ALA A 224 7.65 -8.27 -8.34
CA ALA A 224 8.31 -9.58 -8.23
C ALA A 224 7.32 -10.76 -8.31
N ALA A 225 6.03 -10.53 -8.10
CA ALA A 225 5.01 -11.59 -8.12
C ALA A 225 4.76 -12.15 -9.53
N TRP A 226 5.26 -11.46 -10.57
CA TRP A 226 5.23 -11.91 -11.95
C TRP A 226 6.36 -12.89 -12.32
N GLN A 227 7.23 -13.25 -11.37
CA GLN A 227 8.35 -14.18 -11.61
C GLN A 227 7.91 -15.44 -12.36
N GLY A 228 8.48 -15.65 -13.56
CA GLY A 228 8.23 -16.83 -14.38
C GLY A 228 6.91 -16.80 -15.16
N LEU A 229 6.17 -15.69 -15.15
CA LEU A 229 4.89 -15.55 -15.86
C LEU A 229 5.00 -14.84 -17.22
N TRP A 230 6.13 -14.17 -17.50
CA TRP A 230 6.45 -13.64 -18.83
C TRP A 230 7.05 -14.73 -19.74
N GLY A 231 7.03 -14.52 -21.05
CA GLY A 231 7.56 -15.45 -22.03
C GLY A 231 7.71 -14.83 -23.41
N GLU A 232 8.04 -15.64 -24.41
CA GLU A 232 8.07 -15.20 -25.82
C GLU A 232 6.68 -14.74 -26.32
N ASP A 233 5.62 -15.21 -25.66
CA ASP A 233 4.22 -14.99 -25.98
C ASP A 233 3.55 -13.84 -25.20
N LEU A 234 4.17 -13.36 -24.12
CA LEU A 234 3.63 -12.30 -23.28
C LEU A 234 4.76 -11.50 -22.59
N LEU A 235 4.83 -10.21 -22.90
CA LEU A 235 5.63 -9.25 -22.15
C LEU A 235 4.82 -8.73 -20.95
N ILE A 236 5.46 -8.68 -19.78
CA ILE A 236 4.85 -8.11 -18.57
C ILE A 236 5.72 -6.94 -18.14
N LEU A 237 5.14 -5.75 -18.09
CA LEU A 237 5.82 -4.53 -17.67
C LEU A 237 5.41 -4.14 -16.25
N CYS A 238 6.35 -3.60 -15.50
CA CYS A 238 6.09 -3.01 -14.19
C CYS A 238 5.44 -1.63 -14.31
N GLY A 239 4.64 -1.26 -13.32
CA GLY A 239 3.99 0.03 -13.24
C GLY A 239 3.26 0.23 -11.92
N GLU A 240 2.58 1.36 -11.78
CA GLU A 240 1.82 1.71 -10.59
C GLU A 240 0.63 2.59 -11.02
N GLU A 241 -0.57 2.32 -10.52
CA GLU A 241 -1.63 3.34 -10.53
C GLU A 241 -1.46 4.20 -9.27
N VAL A 242 -1.02 5.44 -9.49
CA VAL A 242 -0.87 6.41 -8.42
C VAL A 242 -2.24 7.03 -8.15
N THR A 243 -2.83 6.60 -7.04
CA THR A 243 -4.19 6.94 -6.62
C THR A 243 -4.13 8.00 -5.53
N THR A 244 -4.24 9.26 -5.95
CA THR A 244 -4.27 10.42 -5.03
C THR A 244 -5.70 10.76 -4.60
N ARG A 245 -5.85 11.64 -3.62
CA ARG A 245 -7.18 12.17 -3.21
C ARG A 245 -7.86 13.03 -4.29
N ASN A 246 -7.14 13.44 -5.34
CA ASN A 246 -7.62 14.37 -6.36
C ASN A 246 -7.76 13.75 -7.76
N GLY A 247 -7.48 12.45 -7.91
CA GLY A 247 -7.46 11.78 -9.21
C GLY A 247 -6.30 10.82 -9.34
N HIS A 248 -6.35 9.99 -10.37
CA HIS A 248 -5.42 8.89 -10.57
C HIS A 248 -4.63 9.05 -11.86
N TYR A 249 -3.43 8.48 -11.91
CA TYR A 249 -2.64 8.36 -13.13
C TYR A 249 -1.77 7.12 -13.08
N LEU A 250 -1.42 6.62 -14.26
CA LEU A 250 -0.59 5.45 -14.43
C LEU A 250 0.86 5.87 -14.63
N ALA A 251 1.75 5.19 -13.92
CA ALA A 251 3.18 5.13 -14.18
C ALA A 251 3.48 3.83 -14.93
N LEU A 252 3.45 3.86 -16.26
CA LEU A 252 3.53 2.65 -17.09
C LEU A 252 4.98 2.33 -17.48
N GLY A 253 5.39 1.07 -17.32
CA GLY A 253 6.69 0.58 -17.78
C GLY A 253 7.87 1.16 -17.00
N THR A 254 7.74 1.28 -15.67
CA THR A 254 8.81 1.79 -14.82
C THR A 254 9.84 0.72 -14.48
N ASP A 255 11.08 1.13 -14.19
CA ASP A 255 12.09 0.24 -13.61
C ASP A 255 11.54 -0.47 -12.35
N PRO A 256 11.79 -1.77 -12.16
CA PRO A 256 11.27 -2.50 -11.01
C PRO A 256 11.63 -1.86 -9.67
N GLY A 257 10.68 -1.83 -8.73
CA GLY A 257 10.86 -1.17 -7.43
C GLY A 257 10.70 0.35 -7.45
N THR A 258 10.42 0.97 -8.60
CA THR A 258 10.08 2.40 -8.67
C THR A 258 8.72 2.66 -8.05
N PHE A 259 8.72 3.01 -6.76
CA PHE A 259 7.53 3.49 -6.06
C PHE A 259 7.32 4.99 -6.28
N VAL A 260 6.08 5.41 -6.53
CA VAL A 260 5.68 6.80 -6.69
C VAL A 260 4.70 7.20 -5.58
N ASP A 261 5.22 7.93 -4.60
CA ASP A 261 4.43 8.35 -3.43
C ASP A 261 3.20 9.18 -3.84
N TRP A 262 2.01 8.68 -3.52
CA TRP A 262 0.71 9.27 -3.84
C TRP A 262 0.23 10.28 -2.78
N ARG A 263 0.95 10.41 -1.66
CA ARG A 263 0.54 11.20 -0.49
C ARG A 263 0.76 12.70 -0.69
N TYR A 264 0.06 13.25 -1.68
CA TYR A 264 0.00 14.66 -2.02
C TYR A 264 -1.38 15.01 -2.60
N ARG A 265 -1.73 16.29 -2.60
CA ARG A 265 -2.91 16.86 -3.26
C ARG A 265 -2.50 17.69 -4.46
N ALA A 266 -3.46 17.94 -5.35
CA ALA A 266 -3.23 18.71 -6.58
C ALA A 266 -2.56 20.07 -6.32
N ARG A 267 -3.01 20.78 -5.28
CA ARG A 267 -2.48 22.11 -4.92
C ARG A 267 -1.18 22.08 -4.11
N ASP A 268 -0.64 20.91 -3.80
CA ASP A 268 0.71 20.80 -3.23
C ASP A 268 1.78 20.90 -4.34
N GLU A 269 1.35 21.00 -5.62
CA GLU A 269 2.18 21.16 -6.82
C GLU A 269 3.26 20.07 -7.00
N ALA A 270 3.11 18.96 -6.29
CA ALA A 270 4.07 17.87 -6.24
C ALA A 270 4.06 17.00 -7.52
N PHE A 271 2.96 17.02 -8.29
CA PHE A 271 2.77 16.15 -9.46
C PHE A 271 3.96 16.21 -10.43
N HIS A 272 4.49 17.40 -10.73
CA HIS A 272 5.60 17.55 -11.67
C HIS A 272 6.86 16.76 -11.24
N ARG A 273 7.14 16.72 -9.93
CA ARG A 273 8.25 15.94 -9.36
C ARG A 273 8.03 14.44 -9.51
N HIS A 274 6.80 13.97 -9.24
CA HIS A 274 6.44 12.56 -9.36
C HIS A 274 6.44 12.11 -10.82
N ALA A 275 5.87 12.90 -11.73
CA ALA A 275 5.92 12.66 -13.17
C ALA A 275 7.36 12.64 -13.70
N ALA A 276 8.25 13.50 -13.19
CA ALA A 276 9.67 13.46 -13.54
C ALA A 276 10.39 12.20 -13.02
N ARG A 277 10.00 11.69 -11.84
CA ARG A 277 10.49 10.42 -11.30
C ARG A 277 10.09 9.25 -12.19
N VAL A 278 8.82 9.18 -12.62
CA VAL A 278 8.33 8.15 -13.56
C VAL A 278 9.17 8.14 -14.83
N ARG A 279 9.37 9.31 -15.46
CA ARG A 279 10.17 9.42 -16.69
C ARG A 279 11.64 9.04 -16.50
N ARG A 280 12.24 9.34 -15.34
CA ARG A 280 13.62 8.93 -15.02
C ARG A 280 13.77 7.42 -14.88
N ALA A 281 12.71 6.74 -14.46
CA ALA A 281 12.64 5.28 -14.37
C ALA A 281 12.12 4.64 -15.67
N GLY A 282 12.30 5.30 -16.82
CA GLY A 282 11.88 4.78 -18.13
C GLY A 282 10.39 4.82 -18.45
N GLY A 283 9.54 5.18 -17.48
CA GLY A 283 8.09 5.05 -17.60
C GLY A 283 7.37 6.21 -18.29
N LEU A 284 6.11 5.94 -18.65
CA LEU A 284 5.15 6.91 -19.17
C LEU A 284 4.15 7.33 -18.09
N VAL A 285 3.67 8.58 -18.18
CA VAL A 285 2.66 9.14 -17.29
C VAL A 285 1.36 9.30 -18.08
N VAL A 286 0.30 8.59 -17.68
CA VAL A 286 -0.99 8.59 -18.37
C VAL A 286 -2.11 8.93 -17.40
N PRO A 287 -2.91 9.98 -17.60
CA PRO A 287 -4.10 10.23 -16.80
C PRO A 287 -5.05 9.01 -16.85
N ALA A 288 -5.47 8.51 -15.70
CA ALA A 288 -6.40 7.41 -15.62
C ALA A 288 -7.84 7.95 -15.57
N HIS A 289 -8.75 7.27 -16.26
CA HIS A 289 -10.22 7.43 -16.21
C HIS A 289 -10.74 8.83 -15.77
N PRO A 290 -10.57 9.88 -16.61
CA PRO A 290 -10.96 11.26 -16.31
C PRO A 290 -12.48 11.49 -16.25
#